data_AF-A0A914UFR5-F1
#
_entry.id   AF-A0A914UFR5-F1
#
_cell.length_a   1.000
_cell.length_b   1.000
_cell.length_c   1.000
_cell.angle_alpha   90.00
_cell.angle_beta   90.00
_cell.angle_gamma   90.00
#
_symmetry.space_group_name_H-M   'P 1'
#
loop_
_entity.id
_entity.type
_entity.pdbx_description
1 polymer ?
#
loop_
_entity_poly.entity_id
_entity_poly.type
_entity_poly.pdbx_seq_one_letter_code
_entity_poly.pdbx_strand_id
1 'polypeptide(L)'
;MKLREPRAKVSFRGTVRYCSINVHHYKEQGRHDDLISMLCIELLIRNLPWKGLARKDSGALKERISDKILFQGCPPSFNEIFNILKKTTYYDTPAYEHIKELLKKDMKTFKCKMDDPYDWANLTAKNVHDCKTRVKKSDERAEKEKMEDTDTLREVEESKDTEASEDDTIEKGFANEDTLDNVKDME
;
A
#
# COMPACT_ATOMS: atom_id res chain seq x y z
N MET A 1 -13.14 10.00 -20.34
CA MET A 1 -11.72 10.03 -19.91
C MET A 1 -11.08 8.73 -20.38
N LYS A 2 -10.03 8.79 -21.19
CA LYS A 2 -9.32 7.61 -21.69
C LYS A 2 -8.23 7.25 -20.67
N LEU A 3 -8.13 5.98 -20.28
CA LEU A 3 -7.07 5.51 -19.40
C LEU A 3 -5.74 5.51 -20.17
N ARG A 4 -4.66 5.91 -19.50
CA ARG A 4 -3.30 5.83 -20.04
C ARG A 4 -2.87 4.37 -20.16
N GLU A 5 -2.02 4.05 -21.12
CA GLU A 5 -1.40 2.72 -21.19
C GLU A 5 -0.42 2.51 -20.01
N PRO A 6 -0.39 1.33 -19.40
CA PRO A 6 0.51 1.05 -18.29
C PRO A 6 1.96 1.02 -18.77
N ARG A 7 2.86 1.62 -17.99
CA ARG A 7 4.31 1.51 -18.24
C ARG A 7 4.77 0.07 -18.04
N ALA A 8 5.76 -0.34 -18.83
CA ALA A 8 6.40 -1.65 -18.68
C ALA A 8 7.05 -1.82 -17.30
N LYS A 9 7.65 -0.76 -16.77
CA LYS A 9 8.28 -0.76 -15.44
C LYS A 9 8.16 0.62 -14.80
N VAL A 10 7.73 0.63 -13.53
CA VAL A 10 7.54 1.86 -12.73
C VAL A 10 8.45 1.80 -11.52
N SER A 11 9.13 2.89 -11.20
CA SER A 11 9.91 3.00 -9.97
C SER A 11 9.00 2.83 -8.75
N PHE A 12 9.48 2.20 -7.69
CA PHE A 12 8.73 2.09 -6.46
C PHE A 12 8.45 3.48 -5.86
N ARG A 13 7.18 3.74 -5.57
CA ARG A 13 6.71 4.96 -4.90
C ARG A 13 5.68 4.54 -3.85
N GLY A 14 5.65 5.24 -2.72
CA GLY A 14 4.71 4.98 -1.63
C GLY A 14 5.32 4.21 -0.45
N THR A 15 4.47 3.85 0.50
CA THR A 15 4.90 3.26 1.77
C THR A 15 4.87 1.73 1.68
N VAL A 16 6.03 1.09 1.88
CA VAL A 16 6.21 -0.39 1.87
C VAL A 16 5.11 -1.11 2.64
N ARG A 17 4.73 -0.57 3.79
CA ARG A 17 3.72 -1.14 4.67
C ARG A 17 2.34 -1.31 4.02
N TYR A 18 1.90 -0.35 3.18
CA TYR A 18 0.52 -0.28 2.66
C TYR A 18 0.42 -0.56 1.17
N CYS A 19 1.53 -0.46 0.44
CA CYS A 19 1.51 -0.71 -1.00
C CYS A 19 1.07 -2.14 -1.32
N SER A 20 0.39 -2.29 -2.46
CA SER A 20 -0.01 -3.59 -2.97
C SER A 20 1.20 -4.40 -3.44
N ILE A 21 0.97 -5.67 -3.76
CA ILE A 21 2.03 -6.51 -4.34
C ILE A 21 2.46 -6.05 -5.73
N ASN A 22 1.58 -5.38 -6.48
CA ASN A 22 1.92 -4.83 -7.80
C ASN A 22 3.03 -3.79 -7.70
N VAL A 23 3.01 -2.96 -6.67
CA VAL A 23 4.06 -1.95 -6.40
C VAL A 23 5.38 -2.64 -6.02
N HIS A 24 5.33 -3.72 -5.23
CA HIS A 24 6.52 -4.52 -4.93
C HIS A 24 7.16 -5.08 -6.21
N HIS A 25 6.36 -5.42 -7.22
CA HIS A 25 6.79 -5.91 -8.53
C HIS A 25 7.07 -4.82 -9.58
N TYR A 26 7.09 -3.53 -9.22
CA TYR A 26 7.33 -2.42 -10.16
C TYR A 26 6.32 -2.33 -11.32
N LYS A 27 5.10 -2.83 -11.11
CA LYS A 27 3.99 -2.72 -12.07
C LYS A 27 3.31 -1.36 -11.96
N GLU A 28 2.66 -0.94 -13.04
CA GLU A 28 1.81 0.26 -13.03
C GLU A 28 0.67 0.11 -12.01
N GLN A 29 0.44 1.16 -11.22
CA GLN A 29 -0.57 1.18 -10.17
C GLN A 29 -1.94 1.46 -10.77
N GLY A 30 -2.91 0.60 -10.47
CA GLY A 30 -4.31 0.78 -10.84
C GLY A 30 -5.17 1.22 -9.66
N ARG A 31 -6.45 1.47 -9.94
CA ARG A 31 -7.45 1.88 -8.95
C ARG A 31 -7.63 0.88 -7.80
N HIS A 32 -7.41 -0.40 -8.06
CA HIS A 32 -7.48 -1.47 -7.06
C HIS A 32 -6.32 -1.41 -6.06
N ASP A 33 -5.15 -0.89 -6.47
CA ASP A 33 -3.99 -0.78 -5.59
C ASP A 33 -4.23 0.26 -4.48
N ASP A 34 -4.91 1.36 -4.80
CA ASP A 34 -5.36 2.35 -3.82
C ASP A 34 -6.33 1.74 -2.80
N LEU A 35 -7.31 0.96 -3.27
CA LEU A 35 -8.28 0.28 -2.40
C LEU A 35 -7.60 -0.76 -1.48
N ILE A 36 -6.60 -1.49 -1.99
CA ILE A 36 -5.78 -2.40 -1.18
C ILE A 36 -5.05 -1.63 -0.10
N SER A 37 -4.46 -0.48 -0.44
CA SER A 37 -3.75 0.34 0.54
C SER A 37 -4.68 0.85 1.65
N MET A 38 -5.90 1.28 1.32
CA MET A 38 -6.91 1.66 2.30
C MET A 38 -7.29 0.49 3.22
N LEU A 39 -7.47 -0.70 2.67
CA LEU A 39 -7.78 -1.89 3.46
C LEU A 39 -6.62 -2.26 4.42
N CYS A 40 -5.38 -2.09 3.98
CA CYS A 40 -4.20 -2.29 4.83
C CYS A 40 -4.06 -1.23 5.94
N ILE A 41 -4.54 0.00 5.72
CA ILE A 41 -4.59 1.05 6.75
C ILE A 41 -5.60 0.66 7.84
N GLU A 42 -6.76 0.13 7.48
CA GLU A 42 -7.76 -0.32 8.46
C GLU A 42 -7.22 -1.45 9.36
N LEU A 43 -6.40 -2.33 8.80
CA LEU A 43 -5.69 -3.37 9.56
C LEU A 43 -4.62 -2.82 10.52
N LEU A 44 -4.23 -1.54 10.45
CA LEU A 44 -3.26 -0.93 11.36
C LEU A 44 -3.70 -0.97 12.81
N ILE A 45 -5.01 -0.93 13.05
CA ILE A 45 -5.59 -1.05 14.40
C ILE A 45 -5.13 -2.37 15.04
N ARG A 46 -4.72 -3.37 14.23
CA ARG A 46 -4.43 -4.74 14.66
C ARG A 46 -3.01 -5.25 14.37
N ASN A 47 -2.12 -4.37 13.88
CA ASN A 47 -0.73 -4.64 13.46
C ASN A 47 -0.61 -5.58 12.24
N LEU A 48 0.12 -5.13 11.21
CA LEU A 48 0.39 -5.93 10.02
C LEU A 48 1.55 -6.94 10.26
N PRO A 49 1.46 -8.17 9.72
CA PRO A 49 2.49 -9.21 9.92
C PRO A 49 3.88 -8.86 9.39
N TRP A 50 3.96 -8.03 8.34
CA TRP A 50 5.20 -7.54 7.74
C TRP A 50 5.72 -6.24 8.37
N LYS A 51 5.23 -5.86 9.55
CA LYS A 51 5.66 -4.63 10.22
C LYS A 51 7.13 -4.72 10.65
N GLY A 52 7.94 -3.78 10.18
CA GLY A 52 9.36 -3.69 10.49
C GLY A 52 10.23 -4.66 9.68
N LEU A 53 9.69 -5.25 8.60
CA LEU A 53 10.47 -6.01 7.64
C LEU A 53 10.97 -5.08 6.52
N ALA A 54 12.13 -5.39 5.95
CA ALA A 54 12.63 -4.71 4.76
C ALA A 54 11.67 -4.91 3.57
N ARG A 55 11.81 -4.08 2.53
CA ARG A 55 10.90 -4.10 1.37
C ARG A 55 10.80 -5.48 0.71
N LYS A 56 11.93 -6.15 0.49
CA LYS A 56 11.99 -7.47 -0.17
C LYS A 56 11.25 -8.52 0.66
N ASP A 57 11.54 -8.58 1.96
CA ASP A 57 10.91 -9.53 2.89
C ASP A 57 9.41 -9.24 3.08
N SER A 58 9.03 -7.96 3.13
CA SER A 58 7.63 -7.52 3.18
C SER A 58 6.85 -8.00 1.95
N GLY A 59 7.43 -7.90 0.76
CA GLY A 59 6.84 -8.38 -0.48
C GLY A 59 6.63 -9.89 -0.45
N ALA A 60 7.68 -10.65 -0.11
CA ALA A 60 7.63 -12.10 -0.03
C ALA A 60 6.59 -12.60 1.00
N LEU A 61 6.49 -11.94 2.16
CA LEU A 61 5.49 -12.29 3.17
C LEU A 61 4.06 -11.98 2.71
N LYS A 62 3.84 -10.86 2.01
CA LYS A 62 2.54 -10.49 1.45
C LYS A 62 2.04 -11.49 0.39
N GLU A 63 2.93 -12.10 -0.39
CA GLU A 63 2.57 -13.13 -1.36
C GLU A 63 2.18 -14.46 -0.70
N ARG A 64 2.87 -14.81 0.39
CA ARG A 64 2.72 -16.12 1.05
C ARG A 64 1.58 -16.16 2.06
N ILE A 65 1.28 -15.03 2.70
CA ILE A 65 0.31 -15.00 3.80
C ILE A 65 -1.10 -15.34 3.31
N SER A 66 -1.80 -16.17 4.08
CA SER A 66 -3.20 -16.47 3.79
C SER A 66 -4.09 -15.29 4.14
N ASP A 67 -5.00 -14.93 3.23
CA ASP A 67 -6.03 -13.92 3.43
C ASP A 67 -6.81 -14.16 4.74
N LYS A 68 -7.07 -15.43 5.10
CA LYS A 68 -7.73 -15.81 6.37
C LYS A 68 -6.96 -15.37 7.62
N ILE A 69 -5.63 -15.46 7.57
CA ILE A 69 -4.76 -15.04 8.68
C ILE A 69 -4.70 -13.51 8.73
N LEU A 70 -4.56 -12.88 7.57
CA LEU A 70 -4.49 -11.42 7.45
C LEU A 70 -5.75 -10.74 8.02
N PHE A 71 -6.93 -11.30 7.74
CA PHE A 71 -8.21 -10.76 8.18
C PHE A 71 -8.79 -11.48 9.41
N GLN A 72 -8.00 -12.28 10.14
CA GLN A 72 -8.48 -13.00 11.31
C GLN A 72 -9.05 -12.02 12.34
N GLY A 73 -10.34 -12.09 12.65
CA GLY A 73 -11.03 -11.18 13.59
C GLY A 73 -11.49 -9.86 12.99
N CYS A 74 -11.31 -9.65 11.69
CA CYS A 74 -11.96 -8.57 10.95
C CYS A 74 -13.36 -9.04 10.51
N PRO A 75 -14.26 -8.11 10.16
CA PRO A 75 -15.53 -8.46 9.55
C PRO A 75 -15.36 -9.34 8.30
N PRO A 76 -16.28 -10.30 8.04
CA PRO A 76 -16.17 -11.20 6.90
C PRO A 76 -16.07 -10.51 5.55
N SER A 77 -16.66 -9.31 5.39
CA SER A 77 -16.58 -8.55 4.13
C SER A 77 -15.16 -8.26 3.70
N PHE A 78 -14.20 -8.14 4.62
CA PHE A 78 -12.83 -7.75 4.30
C PHE A 78 -12.15 -8.79 3.39
N ASN A 79 -12.37 -10.08 3.67
CA ASN A 79 -11.88 -11.15 2.80
C ASN A 79 -12.53 -11.10 1.42
N GLU A 80 -13.82 -10.80 1.35
CA GLU A 80 -14.57 -10.73 0.10
C GLU A 80 -14.11 -9.53 -0.74
N ILE A 81 -14.01 -8.35 -0.13
CA ILE A 81 -13.47 -7.12 -0.73
C ILE A 81 -12.06 -7.39 -1.24
N PHE A 82 -11.18 -7.96 -0.42
CA PHE A 82 -9.79 -8.24 -0.84
C PHE A 82 -9.72 -9.20 -2.04
N ASN A 83 -10.58 -10.21 -2.08
CA ASN A 83 -10.68 -11.14 -3.21
C ASN A 83 -11.16 -10.45 -4.50
N ILE A 84 -12.08 -9.49 -4.40
CA ILE A 84 -12.50 -8.66 -5.55
C ILE A 84 -11.31 -7.85 -6.05
N LEU A 85 -10.57 -7.19 -5.15
CA LEU A 85 -9.44 -6.34 -5.51
C LEU A 85 -8.29 -7.13 -6.13
N LYS A 86 -7.97 -8.33 -5.63
CA LYS A 86 -6.95 -9.22 -6.20
C LYS A 86 -7.23 -9.67 -7.63
N LYS A 87 -8.50 -9.75 -8.01
CA LYS A 87 -8.95 -10.13 -9.36
C LYS A 87 -9.05 -8.94 -10.31
N THR A 88 -9.02 -7.72 -9.79
CA THR A 88 -9.13 -6.50 -10.58
C THR A 88 -7.77 -6.15 -11.18
N THR A 89 -7.73 -5.84 -12.47
CA THR A 89 -6.51 -5.42 -13.16
C THR A 89 -6.42 -3.91 -13.29
N TYR A 90 -5.29 -3.40 -13.81
CA TYR A 90 -5.07 -1.97 -14.06
C TYR A 90 -6.19 -1.31 -14.89
N TYR A 91 -6.71 -2.02 -15.89
CA TYR A 91 -7.73 -1.50 -16.79
C TYR A 91 -9.14 -1.55 -16.19
N ASP A 92 -9.36 -2.43 -15.22
CA ASP A 92 -10.68 -2.71 -14.68
C ASP A 92 -11.14 -1.63 -13.71
N THR A 93 -12.45 -1.40 -13.69
CA THR A 93 -13.08 -0.53 -12.70
C THR A 93 -13.49 -1.40 -11.51
N PRO A 94 -12.95 -1.16 -10.30
CA PRO A 94 -13.39 -1.88 -9.11
C PRO A 94 -14.90 -1.75 -8.91
N ALA A 95 -15.56 -2.80 -8.43
CA ALA A 95 -16.99 -2.80 -8.15
C ALA A 95 -17.33 -2.00 -6.87
N TYR A 96 -17.18 -0.66 -6.94
CA TYR A 96 -17.29 0.22 -5.78
C TYR A 96 -18.61 0.09 -5.03
N GLU A 97 -19.73 -0.03 -5.74
CA GLU A 97 -21.03 -0.17 -5.06
C GLU A 97 -21.14 -1.47 -4.28
N HIS A 98 -20.64 -2.58 -4.84
CA HIS A 98 -20.62 -3.85 -4.15
C HIS A 98 -19.75 -3.81 -2.89
N ILE A 99 -18.57 -3.18 -2.96
CA ILE A 99 -17.70 -2.96 -1.79
C ILE A 99 -18.44 -2.15 -0.71
N LYS A 100 -19.15 -1.07 -1.09
CA LYS A 100 -19.94 -0.26 -0.14
C LYS A 100 -21.07 -1.06 0.49
N GLU A 101 -21.75 -1.91 -0.28
CA GLU A 101 -22.83 -2.77 0.22
C GLU A 101 -22.32 -3.78 1.24
N LEU A 102 -21.16 -4.38 1.00
CA LEU A 102 -20.51 -5.30 1.94
C LEU A 102 -20.18 -4.60 3.26
N LEU A 103 -19.59 -3.40 3.21
CA LEU A 103 -19.30 -2.62 4.42
C LEU A 103 -20.59 -2.21 5.17
N LYS A 104 -21.63 -1.77 4.45
CA LYS A 104 -22.94 -1.43 5.04
C LYS A 104 -23.60 -2.65 5.71
N LYS A 105 -23.45 -3.85 5.13
CA LYS A 105 -23.95 -5.10 5.70
C LYS A 105 -23.26 -5.40 7.04
N ASP A 106 -21.96 -5.18 7.12
CA ASP A 106 -21.21 -5.36 8.36
C ASP A 106 -21.62 -4.33 9.40
N MET A 107 -21.78 -3.06 9.04
CA MET A 107 -22.31 -2.03 9.97
C MET A 107 -23.65 -2.45 10.59
N LYS A 108 -24.57 -2.97 9.78
CA LYS A 108 -25.86 -3.50 10.28
C LYS A 108 -25.67 -4.67 11.24
N THR A 109 -24.72 -5.56 10.95
CA THR A 109 -24.42 -6.75 11.76
C THR A 109 -23.84 -6.37 13.13
N PHE A 110 -22.92 -5.40 13.14
CA PHE A 110 -22.30 -4.87 14.36
C PHE A 110 -23.15 -3.80 15.08
N LYS A 111 -24.34 -3.47 14.54
CA LYS A 111 -25.25 -2.45 15.05
C LYS A 111 -24.62 -1.05 15.16
N CYS A 112 -23.69 -0.76 14.25
CA CYS A 112 -23.07 0.55 14.11
C CYS A 112 -23.92 1.42 13.19
N LYS A 113 -23.94 2.72 13.46
CA LYS A 113 -24.61 3.72 12.64
C LYS A 113 -23.59 4.71 12.07
N MET A 114 -24.00 5.41 11.01
CA MET A 114 -23.15 6.41 10.36
C MET A 114 -23.00 7.69 11.20
N ASP A 115 -23.91 7.92 12.14
CA ASP A 115 -23.92 9.04 13.08
C ASP A 115 -23.27 8.71 14.44
N ASP A 116 -22.77 7.49 14.62
CA ASP A 116 -22.06 7.13 15.84
C ASP A 116 -20.79 8.00 15.99
N PRO A 117 -20.49 8.48 17.20
CA PRO A 117 -19.31 9.31 17.43
C PRO A 117 -18.03 8.50 17.16
N TYR A 118 -17.10 9.08 16.42
CA TYR A 118 -15.78 8.49 16.22
C TYR A 118 -15.00 8.32 17.53
N ASP A 119 -14.04 7.40 17.54
CA ASP A 119 -13.22 7.09 18.72
C ASP A 119 -12.57 8.33 19.34
N TRP A 120 -12.17 9.32 18.53
CA TRP A 120 -11.54 10.54 19.01
C TRP A 120 -12.52 11.57 19.61
N ALA A 121 -13.82 11.45 19.35
CA ALA A 121 -14.83 12.40 19.83
C ALA A 121 -15.09 12.28 21.34
N ASN A 122 -14.87 11.10 21.93
CA ASN A 122 -15.12 10.81 23.35
C ASN A 122 -13.83 10.60 24.16
N LEU A 123 -12.72 11.19 23.73
CA LEU A 123 -11.44 11.08 24.44
C LEU A 123 -11.51 11.81 25.79
N THR A 124 -11.61 11.04 26.87
CA THR A 124 -11.35 11.55 28.23
C THR A 124 -9.84 11.79 28.42
N ALA A 125 -9.45 12.65 29.37
CA ALA A 125 -8.05 13.00 29.61
C ALA A 125 -7.10 11.79 29.84
N LYS A 126 -7.63 10.65 30.34
CA LYS A 126 -6.88 9.38 30.46
C LYS A 126 -6.65 8.69 29.11
N ASN A 127 -7.62 8.75 28.20
CA ASN A 127 -7.54 8.13 26.86
C ASN A 127 -6.59 8.90 25.92
N VAL A 128 -6.44 10.21 26.14
CA VAL A 128 -5.49 11.05 25.40
C VAL A 128 -4.03 10.68 25.71
N HIS A 129 -3.73 10.30 26.96
CA HIS A 129 -2.39 9.89 27.35
C HIS A 129 -1.99 8.59 26.64
N ASP A 130 -2.89 7.60 26.61
CA ASP A 130 -2.65 6.28 26.04
C ASP A 130 -2.53 6.29 24.50
N CYS A 131 -3.33 7.12 23.82
CA CYS A 131 -3.15 7.39 22.39
C CYS A 131 -1.80 8.07 22.09
N LYS A 132 -1.38 9.04 22.91
CA LYS A 132 -0.10 9.73 22.72
C LYS A 132 1.11 8.82 22.93
N THR A 133 1.07 7.89 23.88
CA THR A 133 2.14 6.90 24.07
C THR A 133 2.21 5.88 22.93
N ARG A 134 1.07 5.42 22.40
CA ARG A 134 1.04 4.50 21.26
C ARG A 134 1.54 5.13 19.97
N VAL A 135 1.17 6.39 19.71
CA VAL A 135 1.61 7.17 18.53
C VAL A 135 3.10 7.52 18.61
N LYS A 136 3.60 8.01 19.75
CA LYS A 136 5.04 8.29 19.92
C LYS A 136 5.91 7.04 19.70
N LYS A 137 5.48 5.88 20.22
CA LYS A 137 6.18 4.60 20.02
C LYS A 137 6.15 4.12 18.56
N SER A 138 5.12 4.46 17.79
CA SER A 138 5.08 4.16 16.35
C SER A 138 5.92 5.10 15.51
N ASP A 139 5.98 6.38 15.87
CA ASP A 139 6.70 7.42 15.13
C ASP A 139 8.22 7.31 15.33
N GLU A 140 8.69 7.14 16.58
CA GLU A 140 10.12 6.90 16.90
C GLU A 140 10.66 5.64 16.21
N ARG A 141 9.79 4.65 15.96
CA ARG A 141 10.16 3.43 15.23
C ARG A 141 10.15 3.63 13.71
N ALA A 142 9.19 4.40 13.18
CA ALA A 142 9.15 4.76 11.76
C ALA A 142 10.35 5.63 11.35
N GLU A 143 10.86 6.48 12.26
CA GLU A 143 12.08 7.26 12.05
C GLU A 143 13.34 6.39 12.01
N LYS A 144 13.44 5.35 12.86
CA LYS A 144 14.51 4.35 12.76
C LYS A 144 14.46 3.56 11.45
N GLU A 145 13.26 3.21 10.99
CA GLU A 145 13.03 2.49 9.72
C GLU A 145 13.42 3.34 8.48
N LYS A 146 13.35 4.69 8.54
CA LYS A 146 13.83 5.59 7.48
C LYS A 146 15.36 5.65 7.36
N MET A 147 16.09 5.32 8.43
CA MET A 147 17.55 5.43 8.48
C MET A 147 18.26 4.22 7.85
N GLU A 148 17.56 3.08 7.68
CA GLU A 148 18.10 1.84 7.08
C GLU A 148 17.75 1.66 5.59
N ASP A 149 16.71 2.33 5.07
CA ASP A 149 16.31 2.22 3.66
C ASP A 149 17.00 3.29 2.78
N THR A 150 18.30 3.13 2.58
CA THR A 150 19.13 3.99 1.68
C THR A 150 18.93 3.68 0.19
N ASP A 151 17.94 2.87 -0.19
CA ASP A 151 17.71 2.44 -1.57
C ASP A 151 16.76 3.37 -2.35
N THR A 152 16.38 4.53 -1.78
CA THR A 152 15.45 5.47 -2.42
C THR A 152 16.12 6.49 -3.35
N LEU A 153 17.43 6.73 -3.23
CA LEU A 153 18.22 7.59 -4.14
C LEU A 153 19.69 7.13 -4.17
N ARG A 154 20.07 6.30 -5.14
CA ARG A 154 21.47 6.26 -5.60
C ARG A 154 21.55 6.89 -6.98
N GLU A 155 21.97 8.15 -7.02
CA GLU A 155 22.75 8.65 -8.13
C GLU A 155 24.04 7.82 -8.22
N VAL A 156 24.43 7.55 -9.46
CA VAL A 156 25.47 6.61 -9.86
C VAL A 156 26.84 7.23 -9.58
N GLU A 157 27.66 6.58 -8.74
CA GLU A 157 29.11 6.80 -8.80
C GLU A 157 29.78 5.70 -9.61
N GLU A 158 30.53 6.16 -10.60
CA GLU A 158 31.32 5.44 -11.58
C GLU A 158 32.71 5.10 -11.01
N SER A 159 33.06 3.80 -10.94
CA SER A 159 34.44 3.31 -11.15
C SER A 159 34.55 1.77 -11.02
N LYS A 160 34.87 1.11 -12.14
CA LYS A 160 35.93 0.08 -12.42
C LYS A 160 36.54 -0.69 -11.24
N ASP A 161 36.82 -2.00 -11.20
CA ASP A 161 36.97 -3.16 -12.11
C ASP A 161 36.68 -4.42 -11.22
N THR A 162 36.25 -5.63 -11.63
CA THR A 162 37.00 -6.67 -12.37
C THR A 162 36.17 -7.99 -12.34
N GLU A 163 36.02 -8.63 -13.52
CA GLU A 163 35.87 -10.07 -13.83
C GLU A 163 34.65 -10.93 -13.38
N ALA A 164 33.76 -11.12 -14.37
CA ALA A 164 33.25 -12.39 -14.91
C ALA A 164 32.38 -13.33 -14.06
N SER A 165 31.05 -13.20 -14.20
CA SER A 165 30.18 -14.30 -14.63
C SER A 165 28.87 -13.75 -15.22
N GLU A 166 28.49 -14.33 -16.37
CA GLU A 166 27.34 -14.14 -17.27
C GLU A 166 26.23 -13.14 -16.88
N ASP A 167 26.12 -12.11 -17.73
CA ASP A 167 25.42 -10.83 -17.59
C ASP A 167 24.01 -10.88 -18.24
N ASP A 168 22.96 -10.83 -17.42
CA ASP A 168 21.63 -10.35 -17.84
C ASP A 168 21.67 -8.82 -17.71
N THR A 169 21.91 -8.15 -18.84
CA THR A 169 21.95 -6.69 -18.97
C THR A 169 20.70 -6.05 -18.37
N ILE A 170 20.81 -5.46 -17.18
CA ILE A 170 19.80 -4.56 -16.64
C ILE A 170 19.95 -3.22 -17.37
N GLU A 171 19.31 -3.11 -18.54
CA GLU A 171 19.06 -1.81 -19.15
C GLU A 171 18.30 -0.92 -18.16
N LYS A 172 18.78 0.31 -18.00
CA LYS A 172 18.10 1.40 -17.27
C LYS A 172 16.81 1.78 -18.02
N GLY A 173 15.77 0.97 -17.89
CA GLY A 173 14.49 1.09 -18.59
C GLY A 173 13.33 1.55 -17.69
N PHE A 174 13.56 2.51 -16.78
CA PHE A 174 12.43 3.15 -16.10
C PHE A 174 11.79 4.16 -17.05
N ALA A 175 10.48 4.04 -17.29
CA ALA A 175 9.78 5.00 -18.12
C ALA A 175 9.71 6.36 -17.43
N ASN A 176 10.03 7.43 -18.17
CA ASN A 176 10.01 8.80 -17.69
C ASN A 176 8.65 9.15 -17.05
N GLU A 177 8.70 9.93 -15.96
CA GLU A 177 7.50 10.44 -15.29
C GLU A 177 6.79 11.42 -16.24
N ASP A 178 5.51 11.18 -16.48
CA ASP A 178 4.69 11.99 -17.37
C ASP A 178 3.91 12.98 -16.49
N THR A 179 4.61 14.02 -16.01
CA THR A 179 3.98 15.13 -15.32
C THR A 179 3.14 15.92 -16.33
N LEU A 180 2.03 16.53 -15.87
CA LEU A 180 1.05 17.27 -16.68
C LEU A 180 1.61 18.53 -17.38
N ASP A 181 2.92 18.64 -17.54
CA ASP A 181 3.61 19.83 -18.03
C ASP A 181 3.57 19.97 -19.57
N ASN A 182 3.20 18.91 -20.30
CA ASN A 182 3.14 18.91 -21.77
C ASN A 182 1.80 19.37 -22.39
N VAL A 183 0.94 20.05 -21.63
CA VAL A 183 -0.36 20.56 -22.14
C VAL A 183 -0.24 21.98 -22.72
N LYS A 184 0.97 22.52 -22.96
CA LYS A 184 1.15 23.88 -23.47
C LYS A 184 1.19 24.06 -24.99
N ASP A 185 1.17 22.97 -25.78
CA ASP A 185 1.30 23.08 -27.25
C ASP A 185 0.04 22.62 -28.00
N MET A 186 -1.13 23.11 -27.58
CA MET A 186 -2.31 23.16 -28.44
C MET A 186 -3.04 24.50 -28.26
N GLU A 187 -2.45 25.55 -28.82
CA GLU A 187 -3.18 26.71 -29.34
C GLU A 187 -3.00 26.80 -30.85
#